data_AF-A0A373CX18-F1
#
_entry.id   AF-A0A373CX18-F1
#
_cell.length_a   1.000
_cell.length_b   1.000
_cell.length_c   1.000
_cell.angle_alpha   90.00
_cell.angle_beta   90.00
_cell.angle_gamma   90.00
#
_symmetry.space_group_name_H-M   'P 1'
#
loop_
_entity.id
_entity.type
_entity.pdbx_description
1 polymer ?
#
loop_
_entity_poly.entity_id
_entity_poly.type
_entity_poly.pdbx_seq_one_letter_code
_entity_poly.pdbx_strand_id
1 'polypeptide(L)'
;MSSSFRKSFLTHLLIGGVIGILYFIFSHSSFFMNRLINSLFLASFFPLIFGGLRFVKNLGTFDLFIYSHRKLWKYGKHHEKFEEENEKIAPASTPELGSYYEYRNSRNVFPSCAGPVLAGSLYLILSLFLTLCTL
;
A
#
# COMPACT_ATOMS: atom_id res chain seq x y z
N MET A 1 -13.60 -1.30 -17.11
CA MET A 1 -12.33 -1.63 -16.40
C MET A 1 -11.23 -0.66 -16.84
N SER A 2 -10.79 0.25 -15.96
CA SER A 2 -9.76 1.26 -16.29
C SER A 2 -8.47 0.61 -16.83
N SER A 3 -7.86 1.19 -17.85
CA SER A 3 -6.60 0.71 -18.44
C SER A 3 -5.48 0.63 -17.40
N SER A 4 -5.47 1.54 -16.42
CA SER A 4 -4.51 1.58 -15.31
C SER A 4 -4.67 0.38 -14.37
N PHE A 5 -5.91 -0.01 -14.05
CA PHE A 5 -6.20 -1.18 -13.23
C PHE A 5 -5.67 -2.46 -13.88
N ARG A 6 -5.95 -2.65 -15.19
CA ARG A 6 -5.53 -3.85 -15.93
C ARG A 6 -4.01 -4.00 -15.96
N LYS A 7 -3.29 -2.91 -16.23
CA LYS A 7 -1.82 -2.90 -16.19
C LYS A 7 -1.31 -3.26 -14.80
N SER A 8 -1.84 -2.62 -13.75
CA SER A 8 -1.42 -2.91 -12.39
C SER A 8 -1.68 -4.35 -11.98
N PHE A 9 -2.87 -4.88 -12.27
CA PHE A 9 -3.22 -6.28 -12.01
C PHE A 9 -2.26 -7.25 -12.71
N LEU A 10 -2.04 -7.09 -14.02
CA LEU A 10 -1.16 -7.96 -14.79
C LEU A 10 0.29 -7.92 -14.29
N THR A 11 0.81 -6.74 -13.93
CA THR A 11 2.17 -6.63 -13.39
C THR A 11 2.33 -7.43 -12.09
N HIS A 12 1.39 -7.30 -11.15
CA HIS A 12 1.48 -8.02 -9.87
C HIS A 12 1.18 -9.51 -10.01
N LEU A 13 0.35 -9.88 -10.98
CA LEU A 13 0.11 -11.28 -11.35
C LEU A 13 1.39 -11.92 -11.91
N LEU A 14 2.10 -11.24 -12.81
CA LEU A 14 3.37 -11.72 -13.34
C LEU A 14 4.45 -11.83 -12.24
N ILE A 15 4.56 -10.84 -11.36
CA ILE A 15 5.51 -10.87 -10.23
C ILE A 15 5.23 -12.09 -9.33
N GLY A 16 3.97 -12.29 -8.93
CA GLY A 16 3.57 -13.46 -8.14
C GLY A 16 3.88 -14.77 -8.86
N GLY A 17 3.54 -14.86 -10.15
CA GLY A 17 3.81 -16.04 -10.98
C GLY A 17 5.30 -16.39 -11.08
N VAL A 18 6.18 -15.40 -11.31
CA VAL A 18 7.63 -15.61 -11.37
C VAL A 18 8.16 -16.17 -10.04
N ILE A 19 7.73 -15.60 -8.91
CA ILE A 19 8.12 -16.06 -7.57
C ILE A 19 7.62 -17.48 -7.32
N GLY A 20 6.36 -17.77 -7.69
CA GLY A 20 5.78 -19.10 -7.58
C GLY A 20 6.55 -20.14 -8.40
N ILE A 21 6.87 -19.83 -9.67
CA ILE A 21 7.63 -20.71 -10.56
C ILE A 21 9.03 -20.97 -10.00
N LEU A 22 9.73 -19.93 -9.52
CA LEU A 22 11.03 -20.08 -8.90
C LEU A 22 10.96 -21.02 -7.69
N TYR A 23 9.99 -20.82 -6.80
CA TYR A 23 9.79 -21.72 -5.67
C TYR A 23 9.46 -23.15 -6.11
N PHE A 24 8.63 -23.32 -7.14
CA PHE A 24 8.27 -24.63 -7.64
C PHE A 24 9.48 -25.42 -8.19
N ILE A 25 10.39 -24.75 -8.89
CA ILE A 25 11.60 -25.36 -9.46
C ILE A 25 12.59 -25.75 -8.35
N PHE A 26 12.79 -24.88 -7.36
CA PHE A 26 13.76 -25.10 -6.29
C PHE A 26 13.23 -25.96 -5.14
N SER A 27 11.91 -26.17 -5.06
CA SER A 27 11.32 -26.94 -3.97
C SER A 27 11.54 -28.45 -4.14
N HIS A 28 12.13 -29.04 -3.10
CA HIS A 28 12.52 -30.44 -3.02
C HIS A 28 11.40 -31.39 -2.54
N SER A 29 10.16 -30.91 -2.33
CA SER A 29 9.11 -31.78 -1.79
C SER A 29 8.76 -32.92 -2.76
N SER A 30 8.72 -34.16 -2.25
CA SER A 30 8.44 -35.36 -3.04
C SER A 30 7.03 -35.39 -3.65
N PHE A 31 6.06 -34.73 -3.00
CA PHE A 31 4.67 -34.67 -3.46
C PHE A 31 4.43 -33.45 -4.34
N PHE A 32 4.16 -33.70 -5.62
CA PHE A 32 3.88 -32.66 -6.63
C PHE A 32 2.77 -31.69 -6.20
N MET A 33 1.68 -32.21 -5.64
CA MET A 33 0.52 -31.39 -5.22
C MET A 33 0.88 -30.42 -4.10
N ASN A 34 1.61 -30.86 -3.08
CA ASN A 34 2.07 -29.98 -1.99
C ASN A 34 3.04 -28.90 -2.51
N ARG A 35 3.91 -29.26 -3.46
CA ARG A 35 4.81 -28.30 -4.11
C ARG A 35 4.04 -27.21 -4.84
N LEU A 36 2.99 -27.60 -5.56
CA LEU A 36 2.13 -26.68 -6.31
C LEU A 36 1.32 -25.77 -5.37
N ILE A 37 0.71 -26.33 -4.32
CA ILE A 37 -0.04 -25.57 -3.31
C ILE A 37 0.85 -24.51 -2.65
N ASN A 38 2.05 -24.90 -2.22
CA ASN A 38 3.00 -24.00 -1.56
C ASN A 38 3.54 -22.94 -2.53
N SER A 39 3.77 -23.30 -3.80
CA SER A 39 4.16 -22.36 -4.86
C SER A 39 3.10 -21.28 -5.08
N LEU A 40 1.82 -21.67 -5.20
CA LEU A 40 0.71 -20.75 -5.37
C LEU A 40 0.47 -19.88 -4.13
N PHE A 41 0.63 -20.46 -2.93
CA PHE A 41 0.55 -19.71 -1.69
C PHE A 41 1.64 -18.62 -1.64
N LEU A 42 2.88 -18.97 -1.96
CA LEU A 42 3.99 -18.02 -1.97
C LEU A 42 3.82 -16.94 -3.06
N ALA A 43 3.30 -17.32 -4.23
CA ALA A 43 2.96 -16.38 -5.31
C ALA A 43 1.94 -15.31 -4.87
N SER A 44 1.03 -15.66 -3.95
CA SER A 44 0.02 -14.73 -3.42
C SER A 44 0.60 -13.70 -2.43
N PHE A 45 1.68 -14.04 -1.74
CA PHE A 45 2.14 -13.32 -0.55
C PHE A 45 2.60 -11.89 -0.87
N PHE A 46 3.45 -11.72 -1.87
CA PHE A 46 4.01 -10.42 -2.24
C PHE A 46 2.96 -9.44 -2.80
N PRO A 47 2.08 -9.84 -3.75
CA PRO A 47 0.99 -8.99 -4.20
C PRO A 47 0.03 -8.59 -3.08
N LEU A 48 -0.29 -9.49 -2.14
CA LEU A 48 -1.19 -9.22 -1.02
C LEU A 48 -0.58 -8.24 -0.02
N ILE A 49 0.69 -8.41 0.37
CA ILE A 49 1.37 -7.47 1.27
C ILE A 49 1.42 -6.08 0.62
N PHE A 50 1.83 -6.01 -0.64
CA PHE A 50 1.93 -4.73 -1.35
C PHE A 50 0.56 -4.05 -1.50
N GLY A 51 -0.46 -4.82 -1.89
CA GLY A 51 -1.85 -4.34 -1.99
C GLY A 51 -2.42 -3.90 -0.64
N GLY A 52 -2.16 -4.67 0.41
CA GLY A 52 -2.59 -4.40 1.78
C GLY A 52 -1.94 -3.14 2.36
N LEU A 53 -0.63 -2.97 2.20
CA LEU A 53 0.06 -1.72 2.60
C LEU A 53 -0.54 -0.49 1.90
N ARG A 54 -0.83 -0.62 0.60
CA ARG A 54 -1.47 0.45 -0.17
C ARG A 54 -2.90 0.72 0.27
N PHE A 55 -3.64 -0.33 0.63
CA PHE A 55 -4.99 -0.24 1.17
C PHE A 55 -5.02 0.47 2.52
N VAL A 56 -4.14 0.10 3.46
CA VAL A 56 -3.98 0.77 4.76
C VAL A 56 -3.59 2.24 4.57
N LYS A 57 -2.71 2.53 3.61
CA LYS A 57 -2.35 3.92 3.27
C LYS A 57 -3.55 4.72 2.73
N ASN A 58 -4.41 4.07 1.94
CA ASN A 58 -5.61 4.70 1.36
C ASN A 58 -6.74 4.89 2.37
N LEU A 59 -6.84 4.06 3.41
CA LEU A 59 -7.85 4.20 4.47
C LEU A 59 -7.67 5.49 5.28
N GLY A 60 -6.53 6.17 5.17
CA GLY A 60 -6.27 7.39 5.90
C GLY A 60 -6.09 7.19 7.40
N THR A 61 -5.91 5.95 7.87
CA THR A 61 -5.68 5.61 9.28
C THR A 61 -4.49 6.37 9.86
N PHE A 62 -3.47 6.63 9.04
CA PHE A 62 -2.29 7.41 9.42
C PHE A 62 -2.32 8.86 8.92
N ASP A 63 -3.42 9.33 8.33
CA ASP A 63 -3.46 10.65 7.70
C ASP A 63 -3.36 11.77 8.74
N LEU A 64 -4.05 11.61 9.86
CA LEU A 64 -3.99 12.54 10.98
C LEU A 64 -2.61 12.55 11.63
N PHE A 65 -1.95 11.38 11.74
CA PHE A 65 -0.59 11.25 12.27
C PHE A 65 0.46 11.89 11.33
N ILE A 66 0.35 11.67 10.02
CA ILE A 66 1.25 12.28 9.03
C ILE A 66 1.03 13.79 8.97
N TYR A 67 -0.22 14.26 9.01
CA TYR A 67 -0.55 15.67 9.04
C TYR A 67 0.02 16.34 10.30
N SER A 68 -0.19 15.76 11.48
CA SER A 68 0.31 16.32 12.75
C SER A 68 1.84 16.37 12.78
N HIS A 69 2.54 15.31 12.37
CA HIS A 69 4.00 15.32 12.30
C HIS A 69 4.54 16.31 11.26
N ARG A 70 3.91 16.41 10.09
CA ARG A 70 4.31 17.37 9.06
C ARG A 70 4.08 18.81 9.50
N LYS A 71 2.99 19.05 10.26
CA LYS A 71 2.71 20.34 10.90
C LYS A 71 3.76 20.63 11.98
N LEU A 72 4.01 19.72 12.91
CA LEU A 72 5.04 19.86 13.95
C LEU A 72 6.43 20.07 13.38
N TRP A 73 6.79 19.42 12.28
CA TRP A 73 8.09 19.64 11.63
C TRP A 73 8.17 21.01 10.96
N LYS A 74 7.13 21.43 10.22
CA LYS A 74 7.09 22.75 9.59
C LYS A 74 7.10 23.87 10.63
N TYR A 75 6.33 23.73 11.70
CA TYR A 75 6.29 24.71 12.78
C TYR A 75 7.56 24.65 13.63
N GLY A 76 8.07 23.48 14.01
CA GLY A 76 9.30 23.35 14.79
C GLY A 76 10.54 23.93 14.11
N LYS A 77 10.61 23.91 12.77
CA LYS A 77 11.71 24.56 12.02
C LYS A 77 11.50 26.04 11.72
N HIS A 78 10.26 26.54 11.74
CA HIS A 78 9.96 27.94 11.44
C HIS A 78 9.65 28.79 12.67
N HIS A 79 9.19 28.22 13.79
CA HIS A 79 8.84 29.01 14.98
C HIS A 79 10.08 29.64 15.64
N GLU A 80 11.18 28.90 15.77
CA GLU A 80 12.40 29.46 16.38
C GLU A 80 12.98 30.66 15.62
N LYS A 81 12.72 30.79 14.32
CA LYS A 81 13.21 31.93 13.52
C LYS A 81 12.17 33.02 13.25
N PHE A 82 10.87 32.70 13.36
CA PHE A 82 9.80 33.64 12.99
C PHE A 82 9.04 34.21 14.20
N GLU A 83 9.10 33.62 15.39
CA GLU A 83 8.48 34.22 16.59
C GLU A 83 9.20 35.50 17.05
N GLU A 84 10.54 35.55 17.01
CA GLU A 84 11.28 36.78 17.34
C GLU A 84 11.03 37.94 16.35
N GLU A 85 10.73 37.65 15.08
CA GLU A 85 10.50 38.67 14.05
C GLU A 85 9.03 39.08 13.90
N ASN A 86 8.06 38.17 14.06
CA ASN A 86 6.64 38.48 13.85
C ASN A 86 5.93 39.12 15.06
N GLU A 87 6.39 38.92 16.30
CA GLU A 87 5.79 39.60 17.47
C GLU A 87 5.95 41.14 17.43
N LYS A 88 6.89 41.65 16.63
CA LYS A 88 7.13 43.10 16.49
C LYS A 88 6.31 43.81 15.41
N ILE A 89 5.73 43.10 14.43
CA ILE A 89 5.31 43.75 13.17
C ILE A 89 3.81 43.63 12.88
N ALA A 90 3.09 42.55 13.25
CA ALA A 90 1.63 42.52 13.11
C ALA A 90 0.96 41.34 13.88
N PRO A 91 0.00 41.60 14.80
CA PRO A 91 -0.66 40.55 15.57
C PRO A 91 -1.86 39.97 14.80
N ALA A 92 -1.65 39.38 13.60
CA ALA A 92 -2.72 38.71 12.85
C ALA A 92 -2.27 37.87 11.63
N SER A 93 -0.98 37.76 11.34
CA SER A 93 -0.48 37.19 10.07
C SER A 93 -0.06 35.72 10.17
N THR A 94 -0.71 34.93 11.02
CA THR A 94 -0.56 33.47 10.95
C THR A 94 -1.23 32.98 9.67
N PRO A 95 -0.50 32.35 8.72
CA PRO A 95 -1.13 31.77 7.54
C PRO A 95 -2.09 30.69 8.04
N GLU A 96 -3.39 30.92 7.86
CA GLU A 96 -4.41 29.93 8.21
C GLU A 96 -4.07 28.65 7.44
N LEU A 97 -3.67 27.63 8.20
CA LEU A 97 -3.45 26.32 7.63
C LEU A 97 -4.78 25.90 7.00
N GLY A 98 -4.78 25.75 5.68
CA GLY A 98 -5.89 25.15 4.95
C GLY A 98 -6.42 23.95 5.73
N SER A 99 -7.73 23.97 5.97
CA SER A 99 -8.42 23.05 6.85
C SER A 99 -8.00 21.60 6.58
N TYR A 100 -7.97 20.73 7.58
CA TYR A 100 -7.70 19.29 7.39
C TYR A 100 -8.57 18.68 6.26
N TYR A 101 -9.74 19.26 6.03
CA TYR A 101 -10.62 18.95 4.92
C TYR A 101 -10.02 19.26 3.53
N GLU A 102 -9.30 20.37 3.34
CA GLU A 102 -8.59 20.67 2.09
C GLU A 102 -7.38 19.76 1.87
N TYR A 103 -6.66 19.40 2.94
CA TYR A 103 -5.58 18.42 2.87
C TYR A 103 -6.09 17.03 2.45
N ARG A 104 -7.24 16.62 3.00
CA ARG A 104 -7.90 15.36 2.64
C ARG A 104 -8.45 15.39 1.21
N ASN A 105 -9.02 16.51 0.76
CA ASN A 105 -9.65 16.65 -0.56
C ASN A 105 -8.63 16.82 -1.70
N SER A 106 -7.46 17.42 -1.43
CA SER A 106 -6.35 17.54 -2.39
C SER A 106 -5.50 16.28 -2.53
N ARG A 107 -5.72 15.27 -1.67
CA ARG A 107 -5.04 13.97 -1.73
C ARG A 107 -5.60 13.16 -2.89
N ASN A 108 -5.07 13.47 -4.08
CA ASN A 108 -5.35 12.78 -5.34
C ASN A 108 -5.53 11.27 -5.14
N VAL A 109 -6.68 10.78 -5.60
CA VAL A 109 -7.12 9.39 -5.69
C VAL A 109 -5.93 8.46 -5.87
N PHE A 110 -5.50 7.85 -4.76
CA PHE A 110 -4.36 6.95 -4.78
C PHE A 110 -4.59 5.80 -5.78
N PRO A 111 -3.55 5.36 -6.49
CA PRO A 111 -3.67 4.30 -7.48
C PRO A 111 -4.36 3.07 -6.87
N SER A 112 -5.32 2.55 -7.62
CA SER A 112 -6.23 1.48 -7.20
C SER A 112 -5.47 0.31 -6.56
N CYS A 113 -5.56 0.19 -5.23
CA CYS A 113 -5.05 -0.94 -4.46
C CYS A 113 -5.70 -2.27 -4.88
N ALA A 114 -6.86 -2.21 -5.55
CA ALA A 114 -7.59 -3.39 -5.99
C ALA A 114 -6.78 -4.27 -6.96
N GLY A 115 -5.90 -3.71 -7.79
CA GLY A 115 -5.07 -4.47 -8.74
C GLY A 115 -4.19 -5.52 -8.05
N PRO A 116 -3.24 -5.13 -7.18
CA PRO A 116 -2.38 -6.07 -6.46
C PRO A 116 -3.16 -6.99 -5.51
N VAL A 117 -4.20 -6.48 -4.83
CA VAL A 117 -5.02 -7.31 -3.93
C VAL A 117 -5.72 -8.43 -4.71
N LEU A 118 -6.38 -8.10 -5.83
CA LEU A 118 -7.06 -9.12 -6.65
C LEU A 118 -6.08 -10.14 -7.24
N ALA A 119 -4.91 -9.70 -7.70
CA ALA A 119 -3.88 -10.61 -8.22
C ALA A 119 -3.43 -11.61 -7.15
N GLY A 120 -3.15 -11.12 -5.93
CA GLY A 120 -2.78 -11.96 -4.80
C GLY A 120 -3.91 -12.87 -4.33
N SER A 121 -5.13 -12.36 -4.22
CA SER A 121 -6.30 -13.15 -3.82
C SER A 121 -6.58 -14.30 -4.77
N LEU A 122 -6.38 -14.14 -6.09
CA LEU A 122 -6.54 -15.24 -7.06
C LEU A 122 -5.60 -16.41 -6.76
N TYR A 123 -4.32 -16.14 -6.54
CA TYR A 123 -3.34 -17.17 -6.19
C TYR A 123 -3.67 -17.86 -4.86
N LEU A 124 -4.13 -17.08 -3.87
CA LEU A 124 -4.52 -17.61 -2.57
C LEU A 124 -5.75 -18.51 -2.68
N ILE A 125 -6.79 -18.09 -3.40
CA ILE A 125 -8.00 -18.88 -3.63
C ILE A 125 -7.67 -20.19 -4.35
N LEU A 126 -6.82 -20.14 -5.39
CA LEU A 126 -6.35 -21.33 -6.10
C LEU A 126 -5.58 -22.27 -5.17
N SER A 127 -4.68 -21.73 -4.34
CA SER A 127 -3.94 -22.51 -3.35
C SER A 127 -4.88 -23.19 -2.34
N LEU A 128 -5.82 -22.44 -1.75
CA LEU A 128 -6.80 -22.98 -0.81
C LEU A 128 -7.70 -24.04 -1.44
N PHE A 129 -8.18 -23.81 -2.67
CA PHE A 129 -9.00 -24.76 -3.38
C PHE A 129 -8.26 -26.09 -3.60
N LEU A 130 -7.00 -26.02 -4.05
CA LEU A 130 -6.16 -27.20 -4.21
C LEU A 130 -5.91 -27.91 -2.88
N THR A 131 -5.63 -27.15 -1.81
CA THR A 131 -5.47 -27.73 -0.46
C THR A 131 -6.71 -28.50 -0.04
N LEU A 132 -7.91 -27.94 -0.23
CA LEU A 132 -9.18 -28.59 0.10
C LEU A 132 -9.43 -29.85 -0.72
N CYS A 133 -9.03 -29.87 -2.00
CA CYS A 133 -9.15 -31.05 -2.85
C CYS A 133 -8.14 -32.15 -2.54
N THR A 134 -7.03 -31.82 -1.87
CA THR A 134 -5.97 -32.77 -1.48
C THR A 134 -6.08 -33.27 -0.04
N LEU A 135 -7.03 -32.73 0.73
CA LEU A 135 -7.32 -33.09 2.11
C LEU A 135 -8.21 -34.34 2.16
#